data_AF-A0A8I1SZJ0-F1
#
_entry.id   AF-A0A8I1SZJ0-F1
#
_cell.length_a   1.000
_cell.length_b   1.000
_cell.length_c   1.000
_cell.angle_alpha   90.00
_cell.angle_beta   90.00
_cell.angle_gamma   90.00
#
_symmetry.space_group_name_H-M   'P 1'
#
loop_
_entity.id
_entity.type
_entity.pdbx_description
1 polymer ?
#
loop_
_entity_poly.entity_id
_entity_poly.type
_entity_poly.pdbx_seq_one_letter_code
_entity_poly.pdbx_strand_id
1 'polypeptide(L)'
;MVTARNLIYGDLCHQVVFARKRVFDRFGNFNLDYRINADYDWMLRVFLGGARVRHLPRRMVYFRTGGQHMADADFTGQERLRVRLSHASPWALRAGMLAYRARRKLRSLRGFPELTPIQS
;
A
#
# COMPACT_ATOMS: atom_id res chain seq x y z
N MET A 1 -11.11 4.07 4.80
CA MET A 1 -10.89 4.20 3.34
C MET A 1 -9.45 4.57 3.10
N VAL A 2 -8.73 3.79 2.28
CA VAL A 2 -7.35 4.12 1.89
C VAL A 2 -7.40 5.20 0.82
N THR A 3 -6.57 6.22 0.97
CA THR A 3 -6.43 7.34 0.04
C THR A 3 -4.97 7.41 -0.41
N ALA A 4 -4.70 8.12 -1.51
CA ALA A 4 -3.35 8.27 -2.05
C ALA A 4 -2.33 8.74 -0.99
N ARG A 5 -2.71 9.74 -0.20
CA ARG A 5 -1.88 10.28 0.89
C ARG A 5 -1.65 9.30 2.04
N ASN A 6 -2.55 8.35 2.27
CA ASN A 6 -2.40 7.38 3.35
C ASN A 6 -1.72 6.09 2.87
N LEU A 7 -1.77 5.80 1.56
CA LEU A 7 -1.17 4.60 0.98
C LEU A 7 0.34 4.56 1.17
N ILE A 8 1.02 5.72 1.10
CA ILE A 8 2.46 5.79 1.31
C ILE A 8 2.89 5.40 2.74
N TYR A 9 1.99 5.55 3.73
CA TYR A 9 2.26 5.25 5.15
C TYR A 9 1.62 3.95 5.64
N GLY A 10 0.67 3.40 4.89
CA GLY A 10 -0.05 2.18 5.21
C GLY A 10 0.22 1.06 4.21
N ASP A 11 -0.53 -0.02 4.35
CA ASP A 11 -0.58 -1.10 3.37
C ASP A 11 -2.02 -1.22 2.86
N LEU A 12 -2.16 -1.45 1.56
CA LEU A 12 -3.43 -1.84 0.96
C LEU A 12 -3.40 -3.35 0.76
N CYS A 13 -4.45 -4.06 1.16
CA CYS A 13 -4.65 -5.41 0.69
C CYS A 13 -4.99 -5.33 -0.81
N HIS A 14 -3.94 -5.39 -1.65
CA HIS A 14 -4.01 -5.22 -3.10
C HIS A 14 -4.11 -6.55 -3.86
N GLN A 15 -4.46 -7.63 -3.16
CA GLN A 15 -4.59 -8.96 -3.73
C GLN A 15 -5.53 -9.01 -4.94
N VAL A 16 -6.44 -8.03 -5.04
CA VAL A 16 -7.28 -7.82 -6.21
C VAL A 16 -7.31 -6.34 -6.55
N VAL A 17 -6.73 -6.00 -7.69
CA VAL A 17 -6.83 -4.68 -8.31
C VAL A 17 -7.15 -4.87 -9.78
N PHE A 18 -8.21 -4.21 -10.24
CA PHE A 18 -8.55 -4.13 -11.66
C PHE A 18 -8.24 -2.73 -12.17
N ALA A 19 -7.50 -2.65 -13.28
CA ALA A 19 -7.17 -1.40 -13.92
C ALA A 19 -7.46 -1.46 -15.41
N ARG A 20 -7.96 -0.35 -15.96
CA ARG A 20 -8.16 -0.21 -17.42
C ARG A 20 -6.80 -0.02 -18.08
N LYS A 21 -6.64 -0.48 -19.33
CA LYS A 21 -5.40 -0.28 -20.12
C LYS A 21 -4.91 1.17 -20.11
N ARG A 22 -5.81 2.14 -20.27
CA ARG A 22 -5.48 3.58 -20.21
C ARG A 22 -4.77 4.05 -18.93
N VAL A 23 -4.90 3.29 -17.83
CA VAL A 23 -4.21 3.59 -16.57
C VAL A 23 -2.73 3.23 -16.71
N PHE A 24 -2.42 2.07 -17.31
CA PHE A 24 -1.04 1.70 -17.65
C PHE A 24 -0.45 2.65 -18.70
N ASP A 25 -1.21 3.03 -19.72
CA ASP A 25 -0.75 3.98 -20.74
C ASP A 25 -0.38 5.34 -20.12
N ARG A 26 -1.09 5.77 -19.07
CA ARG A 26 -0.85 7.05 -18.38
C ARG A 26 0.26 7.00 -17.33
N PHE A 27 0.35 5.92 -16.56
CA PHE A 27 1.24 5.86 -15.39
C PHE A 27 2.45 4.95 -15.61
N GLY A 28 2.53 4.27 -16.75
CA GLY A 28 3.56 3.29 -17.07
C GLY A 28 3.27 1.90 -16.51
N ASN A 29 4.12 0.96 -16.88
CA ASN A 29 4.09 -0.43 -16.41
C ASN A 29 4.75 -0.58 -15.03
N PHE A 30 4.77 -1.80 -14.50
CA PHE A 30 5.50 -2.14 -13.29
C PHE A 30 7.01 -1.92 -13.47
N ASN A 31 7.67 -1.41 -12.44
CA ASN A 31 9.12 -1.36 -12.42
C ASN A 31 9.67 -2.73 -12.00
N LEU A 32 10.37 -3.39 -12.92
CA LEU A 32 10.93 -4.74 -12.72
C LEU A 32 12.22 -4.74 -11.87
N ASP A 33 12.78 -3.57 -11.57
CA ASP A 33 13.89 -3.44 -10.62
C ASP A 33 13.46 -3.76 -9.18
N TYR A 34 12.15 -3.71 -8.90
CA TYR A 34 11.57 -4.15 -7.64
C TYR A 34 11.14 -5.61 -7.76
N ARG A 35 11.71 -6.48 -6.92
CA ARG A 35 11.43 -7.91 -6.90
C ARG A 35 10.12 -8.25 -6.19
N ILE A 36 9.74 -7.48 -5.17
CA ILE A 36 8.58 -7.75 -4.31
C ILE A 36 7.56 -6.62 -4.35
N ASN A 37 7.99 -5.37 -4.33
CA ASN A 37 7.12 -4.19 -4.18
C ASN A 37 6.82 -3.46 -5.50
N ALA A 38 6.91 -4.14 -6.65
CA ALA A 38 6.65 -3.53 -7.96
C ALA A 38 5.19 -3.06 -8.12
N ASP A 39 4.25 -3.85 -7.59
CA ASP A 39 2.83 -3.54 -7.54
C ASP A 39 2.54 -2.35 -6.60
N TYR A 40 3.20 -2.31 -5.45
CA TYR A 40 3.12 -1.21 -4.49
C TYR A 40 3.62 0.12 -5.10
N ASP A 41 4.77 0.11 -5.79
CA ASP A 41 5.25 1.28 -6.54
C ASP A 41 4.22 1.77 -7.56
N TRP A 42 3.71 0.85 -8.38
CA TRP A 42 2.75 1.20 -9.42
C TRP A 42 1.46 1.77 -8.84
N MET A 43 0.95 1.20 -7.73
CA MET A 43 -0.19 1.76 -7.03
C MET A 43 0.09 3.17 -6.51
N LEU A 44 1.28 3.44 -5.94
CA LEU A 44 1.62 4.80 -5.50
C LEU A 44 1.58 5.78 -6.66
N ARG A 45 2.18 5.44 -7.82
CA ARG A 45 2.11 6.28 -9.03
C ARG A 45 0.67 6.57 -9.45
N VAL A 46 -0.17 5.55 -9.52
CA VAL A 46 -1.58 5.67 -9.93
C VAL A 46 -2.38 6.54 -8.95
N PHE A 47 -2.22 6.32 -7.65
CA PHE A 47 -2.96 7.04 -6.62
C PHE A 47 -2.48 8.49 -6.46
N LEU A 48 -1.16 8.72 -6.41
CA LEU A 48 -0.58 10.06 -6.31
C LEU A 48 -0.80 10.87 -7.59
N GLY A 49 -0.83 10.20 -8.74
CA GLY A 49 -1.14 10.80 -10.04
C GLY A 49 -2.63 11.13 -10.26
N GLY A 50 -3.48 10.96 -9.25
CA GLY A 50 -4.86 11.40 -9.28
C GLY A 50 -5.78 10.51 -10.13
N ALA A 51 -5.46 9.23 -10.32
CA ALA A 51 -6.39 8.31 -10.95
C ALA A 51 -7.67 8.17 -10.11
N ARG A 52 -8.82 8.02 -10.77
CA ARG A 52 -10.07 7.74 -10.08
C ARG A 52 -10.08 6.29 -9.61
N VAL A 53 -10.02 6.08 -8.31
CA VAL A 53 -10.04 4.76 -7.68
C VAL A 53 -11.33 4.57 -6.89
N ARG A 54 -11.90 3.36 -6.93
CA ARG A 54 -13.06 2.95 -6.15
C ARG A 54 -12.77 1.64 -5.45
N HIS A 55 -12.99 1.61 -4.14
CA HIS A 55 -12.96 0.36 -3.36
C HIS A 55 -14.30 -0.36 -3.48
N LEU A 56 -14.26 -1.67 -3.70
CA LEU A 56 -15.44 -2.53 -3.72
C LEU A 56 -15.39 -3.42 -2.48
N PRO A 57 -16.28 -3.23 -1.48
CA PRO A 57 -16.25 -3.96 -0.22
C PRO A 57 -16.83 -5.38 -0.39
N ARG A 58 -16.19 -6.20 -1.23
CA ARG A 58 -16.56 -7.59 -1.48
C ARG A 58 -15.33 -8.48 -1.40
N ARG A 59 -15.45 -9.62 -0.73
CA ARG A 59 -14.44 -10.68 -0.78
C ARG A 59 -14.43 -11.27 -2.18
N MET A 60 -13.30 -11.15 -2.88
CA MET A 60 -13.14 -11.63 -4.26
C MET A 60 -12.16 -12.78 -4.38
N VAL A 61 -11.16 -12.85 -3.50
CA VAL A 61 -10.12 -13.89 -3.53
C VAL A 61 -9.76 -14.34 -2.12
N TYR A 62 -9.25 -15.57 -2.05
CA TYR A 62 -8.54 -16.09 -0.89
C TYR A 62 -7.06 -16.09 -1.22
N PHE A 63 -6.27 -15.34 -0.45
CA PHE A 63 -4.82 -15.31 -0.61
C PHE A 63 -4.18 -16.40 0.22
N ARG A 64 -3.36 -17.26 -0.41
CA ARG A 64 -2.60 -18.27 0.32
C ARG A 64 -1.35 -17.63 0.92
N THR A 65 -1.20 -17.79 2.23
CA THR A 65 -0.01 -17.39 2.97
C THR A 65 1.19 -18.26 2.55
N GLY A 66 2.39 -17.70 2.43
CA GLY A 66 3.61 -18.42 2.04
C GLY A 66 4.34 -17.93 0.77
N GLY A 67 4.03 -16.73 0.27
CA GLY A 67 4.77 -16.16 -0.85
C GLY A 67 6.17 -15.63 -0.46
N GLN A 68 7.01 -15.33 -1.46
CA GLN A 68 8.39 -14.82 -1.26
C GLN A 68 8.49 -13.58 -0.34
N HIS A 69 7.45 -12.74 -0.31
CA HIS A 69 7.36 -11.59 0.60
C HIS A 69 7.38 -11.96 2.09
N MET A 70 7.14 -13.22 2.45
CA MET A 70 7.26 -13.73 3.81
C MET A 70 8.57 -14.47 4.07
N ALA A 71 9.30 -14.87 3.02
CA ALA A 71 10.55 -15.60 3.15
C ALA A 71 11.70 -14.69 3.64
N ASP A 72 11.67 -13.42 3.23
CA ASP A 72 12.65 -12.42 3.64
C ASP A 72 11.95 -11.09 3.95
N ALA A 73 11.56 -10.94 5.22
CA ALA A 73 10.88 -9.76 5.71
C ALA A 73 11.78 -8.50 5.67
N ASP A 74 13.08 -8.67 5.87
CA ASP A 74 14.04 -7.56 5.89
C ASP A 74 14.24 -7.01 4.49
N PHE A 75 14.49 -7.86 3.50
CA PHE A 75 14.59 -7.46 2.11
C PHE A 75 13.30 -6.79 1.63
N THR A 76 12.14 -7.38 1.95
CA THR A 76 10.83 -6.81 1.61
C THR A 76 10.65 -5.42 2.19
N GLY A 77 11.07 -5.21 3.45
CA GLY A 77 11.02 -3.92 4.13
C GLY A 77 11.97 -2.88 3.52
N GLN A 78 13.20 -3.26 3.20
CA GLN A 78 14.20 -2.38 2.58
C GLN A 78 13.76 -1.92 1.19
N GLU A 79 13.26 -2.84 0.36
CA GLU A 79 12.75 -2.51 -0.96
C GLU A 79 11.51 -1.60 -0.86
N ARG A 80 10.61 -1.86 0.10
CA ARG A 80 9.46 -0.97 0.35
C ARG A 80 9.90 0.42 0.77
N LEU A 81 10.94 0.55 1.60
CA LEU A 81 11.50 1.85 1.95
C LEU A 81 12.06 2.56 0.71
N ARG A 82 12.76 1.84 -0.17
CA ARG A 82 13.28 2.38 -1.43
C ARG A 82 12.17 2.94 -2.31
N VAL A 83 11.06 2.20 -2.47
CA VAL A 83 9.87 2.69 -3.18
C VAL A 83 9.30 3.93 -2.49
N ARG A 84 9.16 3.94 -1.16
CA ARG A 84 8.60 5.11 -0.48
C ARG A 84 9.46 6.36 -0.65
N LEU A 85 10.78 6.20 -0.63
CA LEU A 85 11.74 7.28 -0.80
C LEU A 85 11.79 7.84 -2.25
N SER A 86 11.41 7.05 -3.26
CA SER A 86 11.26 7.57 -4.63
C SER A 86 10.05 8.49 -4.80
N HIS A 87 9.06 8.38 -3.90
CA HIS A 87 7.82 9.18 -3.94
C HIS A 87 7.76 10.28 -2.87
N ALA A 88 8.61 10.24 -1.84
CA ALA A 88 8.63 11.24 -0.77
C ALA A 88 10.03 11.42 -0.15
N SER A 89 10.33 12.66 0.27
CA SER A 89 11.53 12.98 1.04
C SER A 89 11.61 12.15 2.34
N PRO A 90 12.82 11.75 2.79
CA PRO A 90 13.01 11.04 4.06
C PRO A 90 12.35 11.72 5.26
N TRP A 91 12.43 13.06 5.33
CA TRP A 91 11.83 13.82 6.43
C TRP A 91 10.31 13.83 6.37
N ALA A 92 9.76 14.05 5.17
CA ALA A 92 8.32 13.98 4.94
C ALA A 92 7.77 12.59 5.29
N LEU A 93 8.51 11.53 4.93
CA LEU A 93 8.16 10.16 5.26
C LEU A 93 8.14 9.92 6.77
N ARG A 94 9.22 10.29 7.48
CA ARG A 94 9.32 10.10 8.94
C ARG A 94 8.23 10.86 9.68
N ALA A 95 8.06 12.14 9.38
CA ALA A 95 7.03 12.98 10.00
C ALA A 95 5.62 12.46 9.69
N GLY A 96 5.35 12.12 8.42
CA GLY A 96 4.07 11.57 7.97
C GLY A 96 3.76 10.22 8.62
N MET A 97 4.75 9.36 8.79
CA MET A 97 4.59 8.05 9.43
C MET A 97 4.31 8.17 10.93
N LEU A 98 4.99 9.07 11.64
CA LEU A 98 4.69 9.42 13.03
C LEU A 98 3.25 9.92 13.18
N ALA A 99 2.85 10.89 12.35
CA ALA A 99 1.49 11.42 12.35
C ALA A 99 0.44 10.34 12.02
N TYR A 100 0.72 9.47 11.05
CA TYR A 100 -0.14 8.35 10.68
C TYR A 100 -0.33 7.37 11.84
N ARG A 101 0.77 6.96 12.51
CA ARG A 101 0.73 6.06 13.67
C ARG A 101 -0.04 6.68 14.84
N ALA A 102 0.21 7.95 15.15
CA ALA A 102 -0.52 8.68 16.20
C ALA A 102 -2.02 8.76 15.90
N ARG A 103 -2.40 9.14 14.68
CA ARG A 103 -3.80 9.18 14.24
C ARG A 103 -4.47 7.80 14.32
N ARG A 104 -3.77 6.75 13.89
CA ARG A 104 -4.29 5.37 13.97
C ARG A 104 -4.51 4.95 15.42
N LYS A 105 -3.56 5.21 16.32
CA LYS A 105 -3.69 4.91 17.75
C LYS A 105 -4.85 5.68 18.39
N LEU A 106 -4.99 6.96 18.07
CA LEU A 106 -6.11 7.78 18.55
C LEU A 106 -7.47 7.25 18.08
N ARG A 107 -7.58 6.75 16.84
CA ARG A 107 -8.82 6.14 16.34
C ARG A 107 -9.16 4.83 17.04
N SER A 108 -8.16 4.00 17.32
CA SER A 108 -8.31 2.77 18.10
C SER A 108 -8.81 3.08 19.52
N LEU A 109 -8.25 4.10 20.17
CA LEU A 109 -8.68 4.54 21.51
C LEU A 109 -10.09 5.14 21.54
N ARG A 110 -10.57 5.70 20.43
CA ARG A 110 -11.93 6.26 20.28
C ARG A 110 -12.99 5.20 19.94
N GLY A 111 -12.69 3.92 20.12
CA GLY A 111 -13.68 2.84 19.99
C GLY A 111 -14.04 2.46 18.55
N PHE A 112 -13.24 2.86 17.54
CA PHE A 112 -13.30 2.21 16.24
C PHE A 112 -12.44 0.95 16.34
N PRO A 113 -13.05 -0.26 16.40
CA PRO A 113 -12.28 -1.47 16.59
C PRO A 113 -11.25 -1.59 15.48
N GLU A 114 -10.03 -1.98 15.85
CA GLU A 114 -9.11 -2.55 14.88
C GLU A 114 -9.89 -3.63 14.13
N LEU A 115 -9.79 -3.65 12.80
CA LEU A 115 -10.33 -4.74 11.99
C LEU A 115 -9.98 -6.02 12.73
N THR A 116 -11.01 -6.73 13.18
CA THR A 116 -10.87 -7.95 13.96
C THR A 116 -9.82 -8.84 13.30
N PRO A 117 -8.99 -9.56 14.08
CA PRO A 117 -8.17 -10.59 13.48
C PRO A 117 -9.10 -11.45 12.63
N ILE A 118 -8.78 -11.62 11.36
CA ILE A 118 -9.53 -12.49 10.46
C ILE A 118 -9.44 -13.86 11.11
N GLN A 119 -10.51 -14.26 11.82
CA GLN A 119 -10.64 -15.62 12.31
C GLN A 119 -10.67 -16.51 11.07
N SER A 120 -9.72 -17.43 11.04
CA SER A 120 -9.51 -18.47 10.03
C SER A 120 -10.74 -19.32 9.83
#